data_AF-A0A9K3H9V0-F1
#
_entry.id   AF-A0A9K3H9V0-F1
#
_cell.length_a   1.000
_cell.length_b   1.000
_cell.length_c   1.000
_cell.angle_alpha   90.00
_cell.angle_beta   90.00
_cell.angle_gamma   90.00
#
_symmetry.space_group_name_H-M   'P 1'
#
loop_
_entity.id
_entity.type
_entity.pdbx_description
1 polymer ?
#
loop_
_entity_poly.entity_id
_entity_poly.type
_entity_poly.pdbx_seq_one_letter_code
_entity_poly.pdbx_strand_id
1 'polypeptide(L)'
;MQSFLDDLVDPQGWLDSWGYNQTAYYGEYKNSGPGSSTDRRVNWPGYQAITDPNIANQFTVAEFNNGTKWLPTSGVPFVPGFENQ
;
A
#
# COMPACT_ATOMS: atom_id res chain seq x y z
N MET A 1 0.35 0.38 2.82
CA MET A 1 1.56 -0.43 3.06
C MET A 1 2.15 -0.02 4.39
N GLN A 2 2.81 -0.93 5.11
CA GLN A 2 3.37 -0.66 6.46
C GLN A 2 2.34 0.00 7.40
N SER A 3 1.10 -0.49 7.37
CA SER A 3 -0.01 0.07 8.14
C SER A 3 -0.62 -0.99 9.04
N PHE A 4 -1.12 -0.57 10.21
CA PHE A 4 -1.95 -1.44 11.05
C PHE A 4 -3.38 -1.49 10.49
N LEU A 5 -3.91 -2.70 10.32
CA LEU A 5 -5.28 -2.98 9.91
C LEU A 5 -5.97 -3.78 11.01
N ASP A 6 -6.99 -3.19 11.62
CA ASP A 6 -7.80 -3.85 12.66
C ASP A 6 -8.83 -4.80 12.05
N ASP A 7 -9.53 -5.56 12.89
CA ASP A 7 -10.47 -6.62 12.49
C ASP A 7 -11.74 -6.11 11.80
N LEU A 8 -11.97 -4.80 11.79
CA LEU A 8 -13.02 -4.13 11.02
C LEU A 8 -12.87 -4.33 9.50
N VAL A 9 -11.65 -4.58 9.01
CA VAL A 9 -11.41 -4.80 7.58
C VAL A 9 -12.00 -6.15 7.17
N ASP A 10 -12.99 -6.11 6.27
CA ASP A 10 -13.57 -7.33 5.70
C ASP A 10 -12.45 -8.21 5.11
N PRO A 11 -12.45 -9.53 5.33
CA PRO A 11 -11.44 -10.41 4.78
C PRO A 11 -11.26 -10.32 3.25
N GLN A 12 -12.31 -9.98 2.50
CA GLN A 12 -12.25 -9.72 1.06
C GLN A 12 -11.43 -8.44 0.73
N GLY A 13 -11.37 -7.49 1.66
CA GLY A 13 -10.55 -6.28 1.64
C GLY A 13 -11.09 -5.17 0.75
N TRP A 14 -11.46 -5.49 -0.49
CA TRP A 14 -11.82 -4.51 -1.51
C TRP A 14 -13.24 -4.73 -2.02
N LEU A 15 -13.93 -3.63 -2.34
CA LEU A 15 -15.29 -3.63 -2.87
C LEU A 15 -15.30 -2.98 -4.26
N ASP A 16 -15.93 -3.64 -5.23
CA ASP A 16 -16.08 -3.11 -6.58
C ASP A 16 -17.40 -2.36 -6.72
N SER A 17 -17.37 -1.04 -6.49
CA SER A 17 -18.55 -0.18 -6.57
C SER A 17 -18.80 0.38 -7.97
N TRP A 18 -17.85 0.25 -8.90
CA TRP A 18 -17.87 0.96 -10.19
C TRP A 18 -17.44 0.12 -11.40
N GLY A 19 -17.20 -1.18 -11.23
CA GLY A 19 -16.85 -2.10 -12.31
C GLY A 19 -15.38 -2.00 -12.76
N TYR A 20 -14.47 -1.58 -11.87
CA TYR A 20 -13.05 -1.41 -12.17
C TYR A 20 -12.17 -2.56 -11.68
N ASN A 21 -12.77 -3.64 -11.16
CA ASN A 21 -12.03 -4.79 -10.65
C ASN A 21 -11.03 -5.41 -11.65
N GLN A 22 -11.23 -5.25 -12.97
CA GLN A 22 -10.32 -5.78 -13.98
C GLN A 22 -9.14 -4.87 -14.31
N THR A 23 -9.20 -3.57 -13.99
CA THR A 23 -8.24 -2.58 -14.48
C THR A 23 -7.54 -1.78 -13.38
N ALA A 24 -8.15 -1.67 -12.20
CA ALA A 24 -7.55 -0.96 -11.08
C ALA A 24 -6.42 -1.77 -10.41
N TYR A 25 -5.37 -1.09 -9.95
CA TYR A 25 -4.28 -1.70 -9.18
C TYR A 25 -4.52 -1.54 -7.68
N TYR A 26 -4.54 -2.65 -6.94
CA TYR A 26 -4.73 -2.71 -5.50
C TYR A 26 -3.58 -3.47 -4.86
N GLY A 27 -2.69 -2.77 -4.15
CA GLY A 27 -1.48 -3.34 -3.55
C GLY A 27 -1.50 -3.34 -2.02
N GLU A 28 -1.20 -4.47 -1.39
CA GLU A 28 -0.95 -4.58 0.05
C GLU A 28 0.50 -5.02 0.30
N TYR A 29 1.25 -4.30 1.14
CA TYR A 29 2.66 -4.61 1.47
C TYR A 29 2.91 -4.40 2.97
N LYS A 30 3.39 -5.45 3.65
CA LYS A 30 3.80 -5.44 5.07
C LYS A 30 2.83 -4.71 6.01
N ASN A 31 1.52 -4.90 5.81
CA ASN A 31 0.52 -4.46 6.78
C ASN A 31 0.56 -5.40 8.01
N SER A 32 0.14 -4.90 9.17
CA SER A 32 0.11 -5.65 10.43
C SER A 32 -1.28 -5.57 11.08
N GLY A 33 -1.54 -6.38 12.09
CA GLY A 33 -2.83 -6.39 12.81
C GLY A 33 -3.79 -7.49 12.37
N PRO A 34 -4.91 -7.68 13.08
CA PRO A 34 -5.82 -8.80 12.85
C PRO A 34 -6.52 -8.75 11.47
N GLY A 35 -6.70 -7.57 10.87
CA GLY A 35 -7.28 -7.40 9.54
C GLY A 35 -6.28 -7.53 8.39
N SER A 36 -4.99 -7.74 8.66
CA SER A 36 -3.93 -7.67 7.65
C SER A 36 -3.68 -8.95 6.86
N SER A 37 -4.30 -10.08 7.23
CA SER A 37 -4.17 -11.32 6.44
C SER A 37 -4.76 -11.12 5.04
N THR A 38 -4.00 -11.52 4.03
CA THR A 38 -4.39 -11.43 2.62
C THR A 38 -5.01 -12.73 2.08
N ASP A 39 -5.11 -13.78 2.90
CA ASP A 39 -5.46 -15.14 2.45
C ASP A 39 -6.88 -15.27 1.89
N ARG A 40 -7.75 -14.30 2.21
CA ARG A 40 -9.17 -14.29 1.81
C ARG A 40 -9.55 -13.07 0.97
N ARG A 41 -8.55 -12.35 0.46
CA ARG A 41 -8.76 -11.16 -0.38
C ARG A 41 -9.36 -11.56 -1.72
N VAL A 42 -10.01 -10.58 -2.36
CA VAL A 42 -10.55 -10.74 -3.71
C VAL A 42 -9.51 -11.28 -4.70
N ASN A 43 -9.94 -12.15 -5.61
CA ASN A 43 -9.10 -12.68 -6.68
C ASN A 43 -9.27 -11.85 -7.97
N TRP A 44 -9.02 -10.55 -7.88
CA TRP A 44 -9.11 -9.64 -9.02
C TRP A 44 -7.77 -9.54 -9.75
N PRO A 45 -7.75 -9.39 -11.09
CA PRO A 45 -6.50 -9.32 -11.86
C PRO A 45 -5.52 -8.24 -11.38
N GLY A 46 -6.04 -7.11 -10.90
CA GLY A 46 -5.23 -6.01 -10.40
C GLY A 46 -4.99 -6.01 -8.88
N TYR A 47 -5.48 -7.01 -8.14
CA TYR A 47 -5.13 -7.17 -6.74
C TYR A 47 -3.78 -7.88 -6.58
N GLN A 48 -2.92 -7.34 -5.71
CA GLN A 48 -1.62 -7.90 -5.43
C GLN A 48 -1.27 -7.81 -3.93
N ALA A 49 -1.09 -8.97 -3.29
CA ALA A 49 -0.30 -9.08 -2.07
C ALA A 49 1.19 -8.97 -2.46
N ILE A 50 1.78 -7.80 -2.23
CA ILE A 50 3.12 -7.47 -2.68
C ILE A 50 4.14 -8.13 -1.75
N THR A 51 5.03 -8.95 -2.32
CA THR A 51 6.14 -9.59 -1.60
C THR A 51 7.51 -9.03 -2.00
N ASP A 52 7.65 -8.56 -3.24
CA ASP A 52 8.88 -7.91 -3.72
C ASP A 52 8.95 -6.45 -3.23
N PRO A 53 9.95 -6.09 -2.40
CA PRO A 53 10.13 -4.72 -1.94
C PRO A 53 10.36 -3.73 -3.09
N ASN A 54 10.87 -4.15 -4.26
CA ASN A 54 11.09 -3.24 -5.39
C ASN A 54 9.76 -2.72 -5.96
N ILE A 55 8.69 -3.51 -5.91
CA ILE A 55 7.35 -3.07 -6.33
C ILE A 55 6.83 -2.04 -5.32
N ALA A 56 6.92 -2.34 -4.02
CA ALA A 56 6.49 -1.42 -2.98
C ALA A 56 7.30 -0.11 -2.97
N ASN A 57 8.59 -0.17 -3.36
CA ASN A 57 9.48 1.00 -3.38
C ASN A 57 8.98 2.11 -4.31
N GLN A 58 8.29 1.75 -5.41
CA GLN A 58 7.72 2.70 -6.37
C GLN A 58 6.66 3.62 -5.75
N PHE A 59 6.07 3.22 -4.62
CA PHE A 59 5.05 3.98 -3.88
C PHE A 59 5.61 4.75 -2.68
N THR A 60 6.93 4.77 -2.49
CA THR A 60 7.58 5.58 -1.46
C THR A 60 7.62 7.06 -1.86
N VAL A 61 7.87 7.94 -0.88
CA VAL A 61 7.96 9.38 -1.11
C VAL A 61 9.10 9.73 -2.07
N ALA A 62 10.25 9.06 -1.96
CA ALA A 62 11.39 9.31 -2.84
C ALA A 62 11.07 8.97 -4.30
N GLU A 63 10.43 7.83 -4.56
CA GLU A 63 10.20 7.35 -5.93
C GLU A 63 8.92 7.91 -6.56
N PHE A 64 7.81 7.94 -5.83
CA PHE A 64 6.50 8.25 -6.40
C PHE A 64 6.35 9.73 -6.77
N ASN A 65 6.82 10.63 -5.90
CA ASN A 65 6.61 12.08 -6.05
C ASN A 65 7.89 12.91 -5.95
N ASN A 66 9.07 12.26 -5.98
CA ASN A 66 10.36 12.92 -5.82
C ASN A 66 10.42 13.81 -4.56
N GLY A 67 9.79 13.38 -3.46
CA GLY A 67 9.58 14.19 -2.25
C GLY A 67 10.88 14.74 -1.65
N THR A 68 11.98 13.99 -1.80
CA THR A 68 13.32 14.40 -1.36
C THR A 68 13.81 15.71 -1.99
N LYS A 69 13.24 16.15 -3.12
CA LYS A 69 13.60 17.40 -3.80
C LYS A 69 12.91 18.64 -3.24
N TRP A 70 11.74 18.50 -2.59
CA TRP A 70 10.90 19.65 -2.23
C TRP A 70 10.37 19.63 -0.79
N LEU A 71 10.22 18.46 -0.16
CA LEU A 71 9.79 18.37 1.24
C LEU A 71 10.81 18.96 2.23
N PRO A 72 12.15 18.88 2.03
CA PRO A 72 13.10 19.47 2.98
C PRO A 72 12.90 20.97 3.21
N THR A 73 12.45 21.73 2.20
CA THR A 73 12.21 23.18 2.34
C THR A 73 10.88 23.51 3.02
N SER A 74 9.97 22.54 3.13
CA SER A 74 8.67 22.73 3.79
C SER A 74 8.76 22.72 5.32
N GLY A 75 9.83 22.13 5.89
CA GLY A 75 9.99 21.92 7.33
C GLY A 75 9.12 20.79 7.91
N VAL A 76 8.31 20.11 7.08
CA VAL A 76 7.48 18.98 7.51
C VAL A 76 8.33 17.72 7.62
N PRO A 77 8.29 16.98 8.74
CA PRO A 77 8.95 15.68 8.85
C PRO A 77 8.38 14.66 7.85
N PHE A 78 9.24 13.88 7.21
CA PHE A 78 8.84 12.84 6.27
C PHE A 78 9.80 11.65 6.27
N VAL A 79 9.29 10.48 5.85
CA VAL A 79 10.09 9.28 5.61
C VAL A 79 10.23 9.10 4.09
N PRO A 80 11.46 9.13 3.53
CA PRO A 80 11.64 9.06 2.08
C PRO A 80 11.36 7.67 1.49
N GLY A 81 11.63 6.60 2.25
CA GLY A 81 11.54 5.20 1.83
C GLY A 81 10.60 4.38 2.71
N PHE A 82 10.96 3.14 3.00
CA PHE A 82 10.24 2.32 3.98
C PHE A 82 10.49 2.76 5.42
N GLU A 83 9.49 2.63 6.27
CA GLU A 83 9.66 2.81 7.72
C GLU A 83 10.60 1.71 8.27
N ASN A 84 11.61 2.12 9.03
CA ASN A 84 12.66 1.30 9.66
C ASN A 84 13.75 0.72 8.74
N GLN A 85 14.47 1.60 8.03
CA GLN A 85 15.90 1.40 7.75
C GLN A 85 16.73 2.23 8.72
#